data_AF-A0A9E4KDL6-F1
#
_entry.id   AF-A0A9E4KDL6-F1
#
_cell.length_a   1.000
_cell.length_b   1.000
_cell.length_c   1.000
_cell.angle_alpha   90.00
_cell.angle_beta   90.00
_cell.angle_gamma   90.00
#
_symmetry.space_group_name_H-M   'P 1'
#
loop_
_entity.id
_entity.type
_entity.pdbx_description
1 polymer ?
#
loop_
_entity_poly.entity_id
_entity_poly.type
_entity_poly.pdbx_seq_one_letter_code
_entity_poly.pdbx_strand_id
1 'polypeptide(L)'
;MSIIPISAHKKARNPVDGWLVFTDLDGTLLDHHSYDFSPALPALRLLKENHIPVIPVSSKTHAELNTYKAQLELDGPMVAENGTVIIYPNEEPQVAPPGYLRMRDFLVDCRSNPDFDFIGFGDMSVEQVMEETGLNRESAQLAQQRLASEPLLWHGDQESLKRFQRKAQSAGMRLLQGGRFLHLLSDTDKGQAITHIVNHLR
;
A
#
# COMPACT_ATOMS: atom_id res chain seq x y z
N MET A 1 35.78 13.21 45.21
CA MET A 1 35.10 11.92 44.98
C MET A 1 33.64 12.14 45.36
N SER A 2 32.85 12.80 44.52
CA SER A 2 32.12 12.32 43.33
C SER A 2 30.64 12.36 43.68
N ILE A 3 30.06 13.56 43.47
CA ILE A 3 28.63 13.79 43.42
C ILE A 3 28.14 13.16 42.12
N ILE A 4 27.31 12.13 42.22
CA ILE A 4 26.65 11.50 41.07
C ILE A 4 25.29 12.20 40.94
N PRO A 5 25.01 12.93 39.85
CA PRO A 5 23.68 13.47 39.65
C PRO A 5 22.75 12.30 39.32
N ILE A 6 21.57 12.31 39.95
CA ILE A 6 20.44 11.48 39.56
C ILE A 6 20.16 11.82 38.10
N SER A 7 20.58 10.93 37.21
CA SER A 7 20.19 10.94 35.81
C SER A 7 18.67 11.02 35.81
N ALA A 8 18.16 12.18 35.38
CA ALA A 8 16.76 12.36 35.11
C ALA A 8 16.32 11.15 34.29
N HIS A 9 15.38 10.38 34.83
CA HIS A 9 14.55 9.53 34.01
C HIS A 9 13.96 10.45 32.92
N LYS A 10 14.62 10.51 31.76
CA LYS A 10 13.95 10.85 30.51
C LYS A 10 12.92 9.75 30.37
N LYS A 11 11.72 9.98 30.91
CA LYS A 11 10.51 9.33 30.42
C LYS A 11 10.64 9.38 28.90
N ALA A 12 10.77 8.22 28.26
CA ALA A 12 10.63 8.12 26.82
C ALA A 12 9.36 8.92 26.50
N ARG A 13 9.49 9.99 25.71
CA ARG A 13 8.31 10.70 25.22
C ARG A 13 7.44 9.63 24.59
N ASN A 14 6.18 9.55 25.01
CA ASN A 14 5.20 8.79 24.22
C ASN A 14 5.32 9.32 22.78
N PRO A 15 5.39 8.44 21.77
CA PRO A 15 5.66 8.86 20.40
C PRO A 15 4.56 9.75 19.78
N VAL A 16 3.51 10.13 20.52
CA VAL A 16 2.33 10.86 20.00
C VAL A 16 2.07 12.22 20.62
N ASP A 17 3.04 12.82 21.33
CA ASP A 17 2.95 14.25 21.67
C ASP A 17 3.32 15.16 20.46
N GLY A 18 3.03 14.73 19.22
CA GLY A 18 3.51 15.38 17.99
C GLY A 18 2.65 15.11 16.75
N TRP A 19 3.12 15.61 15.61
CA TRP A 19 2.46 15.45 14.31
C TRP A 19 2.86 14.13 13.65
N LEU A 20 1.93 13.52 12.90
CA LEU A 20 2.19 12.44 11.96
C LEU A 20 1.79 12.92 10.57
N VAL A 21 2.64 12.69 9.57
CA VAL A 21 2.33 13.03 8.17
C VAL A 21 2.07 11.75 7.41
N PHE A 22 0.84 11.57 6.93
CA PHE A 22 0.49 10.50 6.02
C PHE A 22 0.54 11.03 4.58
N THR A 23 1.20 10.30 3.68
CA THR A 23 1.34 10.73 2.28
C THR A 23 0.99 9.60 1.33
N ASP A 24 0.21 9.90 0.29
CA ASP A 24 0.21 9.04 -0.89
C ASP A 24 1.56 9.16 -1.62
N LEU A 25 1.86 8.22 -2.49
CA LEU A 25 3.08 8.24 -3.29
C LEU A 25 2.83 8.82 -4.67
N ASP A 26 2.12 8.09 -5.53
CA ASP A 26 1.97 8.46 -6.95
C ASP A 26 1.17 9.75 -7.11
N GLY A 27 1.74 10.74 -7.79
CA GLY A 27 1.10 12.04 -8.01
C GLY A 27 0.96 12.88 -6.73
N THR A 28 1.62 12.49 -5.63
CA THR A 28 1.68 13.27 -4.38
C THR A 28 3.13 13.48 -3.96
N LEU A 29 3.81 12.43 -3.50
CA LEU A 29 5.22 12.50 -3.13
C LEU A 29 6.15 12.27 -4.32
N LEU A 30 5.72 11.42 -5.24
CA LEU A 30 6.40 11.10 -6.49
C LEU A 30 5.71 11.83 -7.63
N ASP A 31 6.50 12.45 -8.51
CA ASP A 31 5.98 12.97 -9.77
C ASP A 31 5.27 11.87 -10.57
N HIS A 32 4.13 12.21 -11.17
CA HIS A 32 3.23 11.22 -11.76
C HIS A 32 3.81 10.51 -13.00
N HIS A 33 4.80 11.12 -13.66
CA HIS A 33 5.37 10.61 -14.90
C HIS A 33 6.80 10.10 -14.74
N SER A 34 7.63 10.84 -13.99
CA SER A 34 9.04 10.54 -13.80
C SER A 34 9.32 9.72 -12.54
N TYR A 35 8.33 9.60 -11.63
CA TYR A 35 8.52 9.09 -10.28
C TYR A 35 9.63 9.83 -9.50
N ASP A 36 10.00 11.04 -9.94
CA ASP A 36 10.99 11.87 -9.27
C ASP A 36 10.42 12.40 -7.95
N PHE A 37 11.19 12.23 -6.89
CA PHE A 37 10.90 12.74 -5.55
C PHE A 37 11.86 13.85 -5.13
N SER A 38 12.80 14.25 -5.99
CA SER A 38 13.72 15.35 -5.74
C SER A 38 13.02 16.66 -5.29
N PRO A 39 11.83 17.03 -5.81
CA PRO A 39 11.11 18.22 -5.35
C PRO A 39 10.59 18.11 -3.91
N ALA A 40 10.33 16.89 -3.42
CA ALA A 40 9.83 16.64 -2.07
C ALA A 40 10.94 16.60 -1.02
N LEU A 41 12.21 16.43 -1.42
CA LEU A 41 13.35 16.28 -0.50
C LEU A 41 13.48 17.42 0.53
N PRO A 42 13.31 18.72 0.19
CA PRO A 42 13.40 19.79 1.18
C PRO A 42 12.35 19.64 2.29
N ALA A 43 11.12 19.26 1.94
CA ALA A 43 10.05 19.05 2.92
C ALA A 43 10.31 17.81 3.78
N LEU A 44 10.75 16.70 3.17
CA LEU A 44 11.10 15.48 3.89
C LEU A 44 12.24 15.71 4.90
N ARG A 45 13.26 16.49 4.52
CA ARG A 45 14.35 16.88 5.44
C ARG A 45 13.84 17.69 6.62
N LEU A 46 12.99 18.69 6.37
CA LEU A 46 12.41 19.51 7.43
C LEU A 46 11.59 18.65 8.43
N LEU A 47 10.79 17.71 7.91
CA LEU A 47 10.01 16.80 8.75
C LEU A 47 10.93 15.89 9.59
N LYS A 48 11.99 15.34 8.96
CA LYS A 48 12.99 14.51 9.63
C LYS A 48 13.74 15.27 10.74
N GLU A 49 14.20 16.50 10.47
CA GLU A 49 14.87 17.36 11.46
C GLU A 49 13.97 17.68 12.66
N ASN A 50 12.66 17.82 12.43
CA ASN A 50 11.67 18.05 13.47
C ASN A 50 11.13 16.76 14.12
N HIS A 51 11.70 15.60 13.77
CA HIS A 51 11.28 14.29 14.27
C HIS A 51 9.78 14.01 14.03
N ILE A 52 9.26 14.46 12.88
CA ILE A 52 7.88 14.24 12.44
C ILE A 52 7.88 13.03 11.49
N PRO A 53 7.27 11.90 11.88
CA PRO A 53 7.21 10.72 11.03
C PRO A 53 6.41 10.97 9.75
N VAL A 54 6.96 10.50 8.63
CA VAL A 54 6.27 10.46 7.34
C VAL A 54 5.93 9.01 7.01
N ILE A 55 4.64 8.74 6.87
CA ILE A 55 4.06 7.40 6.73
C ILE A 55 3.46 7.29 5.32
N PRO A 56 4.07 6.49 4.41
CA PRO A 56 3.55 6.31 3.07
C PRO A 56 2.29 5.42 3.09
N VAL A 57 1.29 5.82 2.31
CA VAL A 57 -0.01 5.16 2.18
C VAL A 57 -0.37 4.99 0.70
N SER A 58 -0.11 3.82 0.12
CA SER A 58 -0.13 3.63 -1.34
C SER A 58 -0.92 2.38 -1.79
N SER A 59 -1.21 2.31 -3.09
CA SER A 59 -1.70 1.09 -3.77
C SER A 59 -0.57 0.10 -4.11
N LYS A 60 0.68 0.54 -3.97
CA LYS A 60 1.89 -0.26 -4.16
C LYS A 60 1.98 -1.41 -3.17
N THR A 61 2.69 -2.46 -3.56
CA THR A 61 2.98 -3.62 -2.72
C THR A 61 3.94 -3.27 -1.58
N HIS A 62 4.03 -4.15 -0.59
CA HIS A 62 5.08 -4.06 0.43
C HIS A 62 6.49 -4.05 -0.19
N ALA A 63 6.71 -4.89 -1.20
CA ALA A 63 7.99 -5.03 -1.89
C ALA A 63 8.41 -3.72 -2.58
N GLU A 64 7.49 -3.07 -3.29
CA GLU A 64 7.72 -1.74 -3.87
C GLU A 64 7.99 -0.68 -2.79
N LEU A 65 7.18 -0.67 -1.73
CA LEU A 65 7.32 0.32 -0.66
C LEU A 65 8.66 0.22 0.09
N ASN A 66 9.23 -0.97 0.24
CA ASN A 66 10.56 -1.13 0.83
C ASN A 66 11.64 -0.40 0.02
N THR A 67 11.55 -0.43 -1.31
CA THR A 67 12.47 0.32 -2.19
C THR A 67 12.35 1.82 -1.95
N TYR A 68 11.12 2.36 -1.93
CA TYR A 68 10.90 3.79 -1.68
C TYR A 68 11.26 4.20 -0.25
N LYS A 69 10.98 3.36 0.76
CA LYS A 69 11.35 3.60 2.16
C LYS A 69 12.85 3.82 2.30
N ALA A 70 13.65 2.98 1.65
CA ALA A 70 15.10 3.12 1.64
C ALA A 70 15.56 4.39 0.91
N GLN A 71 15.02 4.67 -0.28
CA GLN A 71 15.40 5.85 -1.09
C GLN A 71 15.04 7.18 -0.42
N LEU A 72 13.91 7.23 0.28
CA LEU A 72 13.39 8.41 0.97
C LEU A 72 13.84 8.51 2.42
N GLU A 73 14.64 7.55 2.89
CA GLU A 73 15.11 7.42 4.28
C GLU A 73 13.98 7.50 5.33
N LEU A 74 12.85 6.86 5.03
CA LEU A 74 11.72 6.75 5.95
C LEU A 74 11.95 5.60 6.93
N ASP A 75 11.65 5.78 8.20
CA ASP A 75 11.90 4.80 9.27
C ASP A 75 10.62 4.23 9.91
N GLY A 76 9.51 4.96 9.81
CA GLY A 76 8.21 4.61 10.41
C GLY A 76 7.41 3.50 9.72
N PRO A 77 6.14 3.33 10.18
CA PRO A 77 5.18 2.40 9.57
C PRO A 77 4.87 2.75 8.11
N MET A 78 4.26 1.82 7.40
CA MET A 78 3.79 1.99 6.03
C MET A 78 2.44 1.31 5.82
N VAL A 79 1.66 1.84 4.88
CA VAL A 79 0.41 1.24 4.43
C VAL A 79 0.52 0.91 2.95
N ALA A 80 0.45 -0.38 2.64
CA ALA A 80 0.50 -0.91 1.28
C ALA A 80 -0.90 -1.34 0.81
N GLU A 81 -1.01 -1.60 -0.50
CA GLU A 81 -2.17 -2.25 -1.12
C GLU A 81 -3.51 -1.59 -0.73
N ASN A 82 -3.54 -0.25 -0.76
CA ASN A 82 -4.72 0.59 -0.48
C ASN A 82 -5.32 0.43 0.93
N GLY A 83 -4.50 0.10 1.93
CA GLY A 83 -4.96 -0.09 3.31
C GLY A 83 -5.08 -1.54 3.72
N THR A 84 -4.85 -2.47 2.80
CA THR A 84 -5.01 -3.90 3.09
C THR A 84 -3.82 -4.48 3.85
N VAL A 85 -2.66 -3.83 3.76
CA VAL A 85 -1.45 -4.28 4.42
C VAL A 85 -0.86 -3.13 5.23
N ILE A 86 -0.63 -3.36 6.51
CA ILE A 86 0.07 -2.44 7.41
C ILE A 86 1.40 -3.08 7.79
N ILE A 87 2.48 -2.30 7.71
CA ILE A 87 3.82 -2.76 8.05
C ILE A 87 4.40 -1.82 9.10
N TYR A 88 4.68 -2.35 10.29
CA TYR A 88 5.39 -1.65 11.35
C TYR A 88 6.91 -1.92 11.25
N PRO A 89 7.77 -1.03 11.78
CA PRO A 89 9.21 -1.25 11.75
C PRO A 89 9.62 -2.55 12.46
N ASN A 90 10.38 -3.39 11.77
CA ASN A 90 10.88 -4.69 12.26
C ASN A 90 9.77 -5.72 12.57
N GLU A 91 8.59 -5.56 11.98
CA GLU A 91 7.49 -6.52 12.10
C GLU A 91 7.14 -7.13 10.74
N GLU A 92 6.55 -8.32 10.79
CA GLU A 92 5.94 -8.93 9.61
C GLU A 92 4.72 -8.13 9.13
N PRO A 93 4.42 -8.12 7.81
CA PRO A 93 3.26 -7.44 7.28
C PRO A 93 1.95 -7.94 7.92
N GLN A 94 1.16 -7.02 8.45
CA GLN A 94 -0.20 -7.30 8.94
C GLN A 94 -1.16 -7.22 7.76
N VAL A 95 -1.69 -8.37 7.34
CA VAL A 95 -2.52 -8.51 6.15
C VAL A 95 -3.99 -8.66 6.54
N ALA A 96 -4.86 -7.77 6.08
CA ALA A 96 -6.29 -7.88 6.31
C ALA A 96 -6.89 -9.03 5.47
N PRO A 97 -7.71 -9.91 6.06
CA PRO A 97 -8.32 -11.02 5.33
C PRO A 97 -9.40 -10.52 4.34
N PRO A 98 -9.59 -11.20 3.20
CA PRO A 98 -8.86 -12.39 2.75
C PRO A 98 -7.44 -12.07 2.23
N GLY A 99 -6.49 -12.99 2.43
CA GLY A 99 -5.15 -12.86 1.84
C GLY A 99 -5.11 -13.21 0.34
N TYR A 100 -3.97 -12.95 -0.31
CA TYR A 100 -3.79 -13.06 -1.75
C TYR A 100 -4.25 -14.39 -2.37
N LEU A 101 -3.87 -15.52 -1.80
CA LEU A 101 -4.23 -16.85 -2.33
C LEU A 101 -5.75 -17.04 -2.39
N ARG A 102 -6.48 -16.57 -1.38
CA ARG A 102 -7.95 -16.64 -1.37
C ARG A 102 -8.57 -15.71 -2.41
N MET A 103 -7.98 -14.55 -2.65
CA MET A 103 -8.42 -13.67 -3.74
C MET A 103 -8.19 -14.33 -5.10
N ARG A 104 -7.05 -15.00 -5.29
CA ARG A 104 -6.75 -15.73 -6.53
C ARG A 104 -7.70 -16.90 -6.76
N ASP A 105 -8.03 -17.67 -5.72
CA ASP A 105 -9.06 -18.72 -5.79
C ASP A 105 -10.43 -18.15 -6.22
N PHE A 106 -10.82 -17.01 -5.64
CA PHE A 106 -12.05 -16.30 -6.02
C PHE A 106 -12.05 -15.85 -7.48
N LEU A 107 -10.93 -15.33 -7.98
CA LEU A 107 -10.80 -14.89 -9.38
C LEU A 107 -10.86 -16.09 -10.33
N VAL A 108 -10.25 -17.22 -9.98
CA VAL A 108 -10.36 -18.47 -10.76
C VAL A 108 -11.82 -18.94 -10.82
N ASP A 109 -12.55 -18.92 -9.71
CA ASP A 109 -13.98 -19.26 -9.69
C ASP A 109 -14.81 -18.29 -10.57
N CYS A 110 -14.49 -17.00 -10.54
CA CYS A 110 -15.15 -16.00 -11.37
C CYS A 110 -15.02 -16.25 -12.88
N ARG A 111 -13.93 -16.89 -13.33
CA ARG A 111 -13.74 -17.23 -14.76
C ARG A 111 -14.70 -18.27 -15.29
N SER A 112 -15.41 -18.98 -14.42
CA SER A 112 -16.50 -19.87 -14.85
C SER A 112 -17.69 -19.11 -15.46
N ASN A 113 -17.82 -17.81 -15.15
CA ASN A 113 -18.82 -16.95 -15.75
C ASN A 113 -18.24 -16.26 -17.00
N PRO A 114 -18.76 -16.57 -18.21
CA PRO A 114 -18.25 -15.98 -19.46
C PRO A 114 -18.47 -14.47 -19.56
N ASP A 115 -19.34 -13.89 -18.73
CA ASP A 115 -19.55 -12.44 -18.70
C ASP A 115 -18.43 -11.69 -17.96
N PHE A 116 -17.59 -12.40 -17.18
CA PHE A 116 -16.52 -11.79 -16.40
C PHE A 116 -15.21 -11.85 -17.19
N ASP A 117 -14.99 -10.83 -18.02
CA ASP A 117 -13.77 -10.68 -18.80
C ASP A 117 -12.78 -9.74 -18.10
N PHE A 118 -11.71 -10.33 -17.57
CA PHE A 118 -10.64 -9.61 -16.90
C PHE A 118 -9.33 -10.40 -16.90
N ILE A 119 -8.21 -9.69 -16.75
CA ILE A 119 -6.89 -10.27 -16.50
C ILE A 119 -6.25 -9.55 -15.31
N GLY A 120 -5.73 -10.34 -14.35
CA GLY A 120 -5.05 -9.82 -13.18
C GLY A 120 -3.53 -9.88 -13.30
N PHE A 121 -2.83 -9.11 -12.47
CA PHE A 121 -1.35 -9.14 -12.43
C PHE A 121 -0.79 -10.55 -12.16
N GLY A 122 -1.49 -11.37 -11.38
CA GLY A 122 -1.11 -12.77 -11.13
C GLY A 122 -1.33 -13.72 -12.32
N ASP A 123 -1.98 -13.26 -13.39
CA ASP A 123 -2.11 -14.00 -14.67
C ASP A 123 -1.13 -13.49 -15.74
N MET A 124 -0.60 -12.29 -15.54
CA MET A 124 0.31 -11.64 -16.48
C MET A 124 1.75 -12.13 -16.29
N SER A 125 2.50 -12.23 -17.38
CA SER A 125 3.96 -12.27 -17.30
C SER A 125 4.51 -10.92 -16.85
N VAL A 126 5.76 -10.89 -16.40
CA VAL A 126 6.44 -9.63 -16.03
C VAL A 126 6.44 -8.65 -17.21
N GLU A 127 6.67 -9.15 -18.43
CA GLU A 127 6.66 -8.34 -19.65
C GLU A 127 5.28 -7.71 -19.93
N GLN A 128 4.20 -8.46 -19.70
CA GLN A 128 2.84 -7.93 -19.83
C GLN A 128 2.58 -6.86 -18.77
N VAL A 129 3.00 -7.07 -17.51
CA VAL A 129 2.90 -6.01 -16.49
C VAL A 129 3.71 -4.78 -16.88
N MET A 130 4.91 -4.94 -17.43
CA MET A 130 5.72 -3.81 -17.91
C MET A 130 5.01 -3.04 -19.03
N GLU A 131 4.41 -3.74 -20.01
CA GLU A 131 3.67 -3.13 -21.11
C GLU A 131 2.46 -2.33 -20.60
N GLU A 132 1.68 -2.91 -19.70
CA GLU A 132 0.46 -2.29 -19.17
C GLU A 132 0.74 -1.14 -18.19
N THR A 133 1.86 -1.21 -17.46
CA THR A 133 2.18 -0.22 -16.42
C THR A 133 3.17 0.84 -16.88
N GLY A 134 4.03 0.54 -17.86
CA GLY A 134 5.20 1.34 -18.22
C GLY A 134 6.38 1.19 -17.25
N LEU A 135 6.30 0.26 -16.29
CA LEU A 135 7.37 0.00 -15.34
C LEU A 135 8.54 -0.72 -16.00
N ASN A 136 9.74 -0.54 -15.45
CA ASN A 136 10.87 -1.40 -15.77
C ASN A 136 10.63 -2.81 -15.18
N ARG A 137 11.46 -3.77 -15.59
CA ARG A 137 11.33 -5.18 -15.19
C ARG A 137 11.35 -5.41 -13.68
N GLU A 138 12.26 -4.75 -12.97
CA GLU A 138 12.40 -4.91 -11.53
C GLU A 138 11.16 -4.37 -10.81
N SER A 139 10.73 -3.16 -11.15
CA SER A 139 9.51 -2.55 -10.59
C SER A 139 8.26 -3.37 -10.92
N ALA A 140 8.15 -3.94 -12.12
CA ALA A 140 7.04 -4.82 -12.49
C ALA A 140 7.02 -6.11 -11.65
N GLN A 141 8.19 -6.72 -11.39
CA GLN A 141 8.31 -7.87 -10.51
C GLN A 141 7.88 -7.54 -9.08
N LEU A 142 8.29 -6.39 -8.55
CA LEU A 142 7.86 -5.93 -7.23
C LEU A 142 6.34 -5.68 -7.21
N ALA A 143 5.79 -5.06 -8.25
CA ALA A 143 4.36 -4.78 -8.37
C ALA A 143 3.47 -6.04 -8.42
N GLN A 144 4.04 -7.19 -8.79
CA GLN A 144 3.36 -8.50 -8.75
C GLN A 144 3.43 -9.19 -7.38
N GLN A 145 4.28 -8.73 -6.45
CA GLN A 145 4.41 -9.33 -5.10
C GLN A 145 3.31 -8.84 -4.16
N ARG A 146 2.08 -9.26 -4.46
CA ARG A 146 0.86 -8.89 -3.75
C ARG A 146 0.61 -9.78 -2.53
N LEU A 147 0.15 -9.20 -1.43
CA LEU A 147 -0.20 -9.92 -0.20
C LEU A 147 -1.70 -10.00 0.04
N ALA A 148 -2.48 -9.00 -0.41
CA ALA A 148 -3.94 -8.98 -0.28
C ALA A 148 -4.59 -7.95 -1.21
N SER A 149 -4.14 -7.90 -2.45
CA SER A 149 -4.81 -7.15 -3.51
C SER A 149 -4.53 -7.78 -4.85
N GLU A 150 -5.38 -7.55 -5.83
CA GLU A 150 -5.11 -7.89 -7.22
C GLU A 150 -5.55 -6.71 -8.11
N PRO A 151 -4.60 -6.04 -8.80
CA PRO A 151 -4.93 -5.16 -9.92
C PRO A 151 -5.45 -5.98 -11.10
N LEU A 152 -6.55 -5.52 -11.68
CA LEU A 152 -7.28 -6.13 -12.78
C LEU A 152 -7.39 -5.13 -13.93
N LEU A 153 -7.15 -5.61 -15.15
CA LEU A 153 -7.72 -4.99 -16.34
C LEU A 153 -9.08 -5.62 -16.57
N TRP A 154 -10.11 -4.79 -16.55
CA TRP A 154 -11.49 -5.20 -16.80
C TRP A 154 -11.84 -4.92 -18.25
N HIS A 155 -12.28 -5.95 -18.97
CA HIS A 155 -12.66 -5.87 -20.39
C HIS A 155 -14.17 -6.07 -20.61
N GLY A 156 -14.88 -6.57 -19.59
CA GLY A 156 -16.33 -6.70 -19.60
C GLY A 156 -17.07 -5.36 -19.60
N ASP A 157 -18.39 -5.42 -19.81
CA ASP A 157 -19.26 -4.24 -19.76
C ASP A 157 -19.56 -3.76 -18.33
N GLN A 158 -20.30 -2.65 -18.21
CA GLN A 158 -20.68 -2.08 -16.92
C GLN A 158 -21.65 -2.94 -16.12
N GLU A 159 -22.51 -3.72 -16.78
CA GLU A 159 -23.49 -4.57 -16.10
C GLU A 159 -22.84 -5.83 -15.52
N SER A 160 -21.91 -6.43 -16.25
CA SER A 160 -21.05 -7.51 -15.76
C SER A 160 -20.13 -7.04 -14.64
N LEU A 161 -19.56 -5.83 -14.71
CA LEU A 161 -18.79 -5.24 -13.62
C LEU A 161 -19.62 -5.11 -12.34
N LYS A 162 -20.87 -4.64 -12.44
CA LYS A 162 -21.79 -4.58 -11.28
C LYS A 162 -22.07 -5.96 -10.69
N ARG A 163 -22.25 -6.99 -11.53
CA ARG A 163 -22.44 -8.38 -11.07
C ARG A 163 -21.18 -8.90 -10.38
N PHE A 164 -20.00 -8.63 -10.94
CA PHE A 164 -18.71 -8.99 -10.37
C PHE A 164 -18.48 -8.30 -9.01
N GLN A 165 -18.79 -7.01 -8.90
CA GLN A 165 -18.72 -6.25 -7.65
C GLN A 165 -19.58 -6.86 -6.54
N ARG A 166 -20.83 -7.22 -6.84
CA ARG A 166 -21.72 -7.87 -5.87
C ARG A 166 -21.18 -9.23 -5.42
N LYS A 167 -20.61 -10.01 -6.34
CA LYS A 167 -19.98 -11.30 -6.04
C LYS A 167 -18.75 -11.11 -5.15
N ALA A 168 -17.90 -10.13 -5.42
CA ALA A 168 -16.75 -9.80 -4.56
C ALA A 168 -17.19 -9.37 -3.15
N GLN A 169 -18.20 -8.50 -3.04
CA GLN A 169 -18.78 -8.07 -1.76
C GLN A 169 -19.32 -9.23 -0.93
N SER A 170 -20.03 -10.18 -1.56
CA SER A 170 -20.52 -11.38 -0.86
C SER A 170 -19.40 -12.28 -0.32
N ALA A 171 -18.18 -12.13 -0.85
CA ALA A 171 -17.00 -12.87 -0.43
C ALA A 171 -16.08 -12.05 0.51
N GLY A 172 -16.55 -10.92 1.05
CA GLY A 172 -15.79 -10.08 1.98
C GLY A 172 -14.67 -9.27 1.32
N MET A 173 -14.79 -9.03 0.01
CA MET A 173 -13.86 -8.23 -0.78
C MET A 173 -14.56 -7.01 -1.37
N ARG A 174 -13.78 -6.03 -1.80
CA ARG A 174 -14.30 -4.85 -2.47
C ARG A 174 -13.51 -4.54 -3.72
N LEU A 175 -14.12 -3.77 -4.61
CA LEU A 175 -13.49 -3.23 -5.79
C LEU A 175 -13.23 -1.74 -5.61
N LEU A 176 -12.05 -1.30 -6.04
CA LEU A 176 -11.66 0.10 -6.07
C LEU A 176 -11.15 0.44 -7.47
N GLN A 177 -11.82 1.38 -8.15
CA GLN A 177 -11.34 1.88 -9.44
C GLN A 177 -10.13 2.80 -9.20
N GLY A 178 -8.95 2.36 -9.64
CA GLY A 178 -7.77 3.20 -9.75
C GLY A 178 -7.76 3.98 -11.07
N GLY A 179 -6.65 4.64 -11.37
CA GLY A 179 -6.50 5.38 -12.62
C GLY A 179 -6.63 4.48 -13.86
N ARG A 180 -5.84 3.40 -13.90
CA ARG A 180 -5.83 2.44 -15.02
C ARG A 180 -6.45 1.09 -14.66
N PHE A 181 -6.17 0.61 -13.45
CA PHE A 181 -6.57 -0.73 -13.02
C PHE A 181 -7.73 -0.67 -12.04
N LEU A 182 -8.60 -1.67 -12.11
CA LEU A 182 -9.55 -1.99 -11.06
C LEU A 182 -8.81 -2.82 -10.00
N HIS A 183 -8.95 -2.51 -8.72
CA HIS A 183 -8.29 -3.27 -7.66
C HIS A 183 -9.32 -4.11 -6.90
N LEU A 184 -9.11 -5.43 -6.85
CA LEU A 184 -9.75 -6.31 -5.88
C LEU A 184 -8.95 -6.23 -4.57
N LEU A 185 -9.63 -5.89 -3.47
CA LEU A 185 -9.05 -5.64 -2.15
C LEU A 185 -9.85 -6.38 -1.08
N SER A 186 -9.26 -6.56 0.10
CA SER A 186 -10.05 -6.88 1.30
C SER A 186 -10.98 -5.72 1.62
N ASP A 187 -11.98 -5.95 2.47
CA ASP A 187 -12.93 -4.91 2.87
C ASP A 187 -12.32 -3.89 3.86
N THR A 188 -11.28 -3.21 3.40
CA THR A 188 -10.49 -2.20 4.11
C THR A 188 -10.18 -1.02 3.20
N ASP A 189 -9.85 0.13 3.79
CA ASP A 189 -9.41 1.30 3.05
C ASP A 189 -8.24 2.03 3.74
N LYS A 190 -7.62 2.96 3.00
CA LYS A 190 -6.51 3.79 3.49
C LYS A 190 -6.84 4.52 4.80
N GLY A 191 -8.06 5.02 4.97
CA GLY A 191 -8.51 5.75 6.16
C GLY A 191 -8.61 4.87 7.40
N GLN A 192 -9.11 3.64 7.23
CA GLN A 192 -9.12 2.63 8.29
C GLN A 192 -7.70 2.27 8.73
N ALA A 193 -6.78 2.06 7.78
CA ALA A 193 -5.38 1.77 8.07
C ALA A 193 -4.67 2.94 8.80
N ILE A 194 -4.92 4.18 8.35
CA ILE A 194 -4.42 5.40 9.02
C ILE A 194 -4.95 5.45 10.47
N THR A 195 -6.24 5.24 10.67
CA THR A 195 -6.85 5.26 12.01
C THR A 195 -6.26 4.18 12.91
N HIS A 196 -6.01 2.99 12.36
CA HIS A 196 -5.38 1.89 13.08
C HIS A 196 -3.96 2.26 13.54
N ILE A 197 -3.13 2.83 12.66
CA ILE A 197 -1.79 3.30 13.01
C ILE A 197 -1.83 4.41 14.07
N VAL A 198 -2.72 5.39 13.92
CA VAL A 198 -2.87 6.48 14.90
C VAL A 198 -3.23 5.92 16.28
N ASN A 199 -4.12 4.95 16.35
CA ASN A 199 -4.50 4.33 17.62
C ASN A 199 -3.40 3.41 18.18
N HIS A 200 -2.62 2.75 17.33
CA HIS A 200 -1.52 1.88 17.75
C HIS A 200 -0.34 2.67 18.33
N LEU A 201 -0.04 3.85 17.77
CA LEU A 201 1.08 4.65 18.23
C LEU A 201 0.78 5.41 19.53
N ARG A 202 -0.50 5.66 19.86
CA ARG A 202 -0.99 6.40 21.05
C ARG A 202 -0.83 5.64 22.34
#